data_AF-A0A1X7AR00-F1
#
_entry.id   AF-A0A1X7AR00-F1
#
_cell.length_a   1.000
_cell.length_b   1.000
_cell.length_c   1.000
_cell.angle_alpha   90.00
_cell.angle_beta   90.00
_cell.angle_gamma   90.00
#
_symmetry.space_group_name_H-M   'P 1'
#
loop_
_entity.id
_entity.type
_entity.pdbx_description
1 polymer ?
#
loop_
_entity_poly.entity_id
_entity_poly.type
_entity_poly.pdbx_seq_one_letter_code
_entity_poly.pdbx_strand_id
1 'polypeptide(L)'
;MNDRTVIIPTPGSHQPAGAPQQPQPAAVPPSGMPSPADEFRVRDGLNPVVDAASTLLALMIKLRTTTEYNQAPQLHQLMTREIQKFDQALTVQGVRPEQVAAARYLLCTVLDETVMNTPWGTRSGWSQRSLLSTFHRETFGGEKCFAILQRLQETASINLDILELFYICLSLGFEGKFKLAANGHAQLETVRDNLYRTIQAHRDHGENELSPRWQGSGGKGKGLMQYVPLWVYGATALAVLVMAYAGFSVWLFQGNEPVIEAMQQLMAAQEQGQ
;
A
#
# COMPACT_ATOMS: atom_id res chain seq x y z
N MET A 1 -72.21 25.01 7.22
CA MET A 1 -71.45 26.14 7.82
C MET A 1 -71.16 25.75 9.26
N ASN A 2 -69.99 25.16 9.52
CA ASN A 2 -68.77 25.80 10.02
C ASN A 2 -68.93 26.34 11.45
N ASP A 3 -68.36 25.63 12.43
CA ASP A 3 -67.21 26.15 13.17
C ASP A 3 -66.56 25.02 13.98
N ARG A 4 -65.29 24.73 13.71
CA ARG A 4 -64.50 23.77 14.49
C ARG A 4 -63.16 24.43 14.80
N THR A 5 -63.16 25.12 15.93
CA THR A 5 -62.03 25.87 16.48
C THR A 5 -60.88 24.92 16.79
N VAL A 6 -59.79 25.11 16.06
CA VAL A 6 -58.50 24.41 16.24
C VAL A 6 -57.76 25.10 17.39
N ILE A 7 -57.48 24.34 18.45
CA ILE A 7 -56.63 24.77 19.57
C ILE A 7 -55.34 23.97 19.49
N ILE A 8 -54.24 24.66 19.20
CA ILE A 8 -52.87 24.16 19.34
C ILE A 8 -52.35 24.68 20.67
N PRO A 9 -51.82 23.80 21.54
CA PRO A 9 -50.82 24.20 22.51
C PRO A 9 -49.50 23.46 22.25
N THR A 10 -48.46 24.25 22.03
CA THR A 10 -47.06 23.86 22.22
C THR A 10 -46.74 23.97 23.71
N PRO A 11 -46.14 22.93 24.30
CA PRO A 11 -45.06 23.15 25.26
C PRO A 11 -43.97 22.07 25.08
N GLY A 12 -42.70 22.25 25.36
CA GLY A 12 -41.93 23.29 26.00
C GLY A 12 -40.56 22.65 26.21
N SER A 13 -39.52 23.27 25.64
CA SER A 13 -38.13 22.79 25.76
C SER A 13 -37.59 23.12 27.15
N HIS A 14 -37.48 22.12 28.02
CA HIS A 14 -36.71 22.24 29.26
C HIS A 14 -35.29 21.71 29.04
N GLN A 15 -34.35 22.65 29.06
CA GLN A 15 -32.91 22.39 29.15
C GLN A 15 -32.48 22.75 30.58
N PRO A 16 -31.94 21.81 31.39
CA PRO A 16 -31.38 22.17 32.68
C PRO A 16 -30.00 22.79 32.51
N ALA A 17 -29.82 23.93 33.17
CA ALA A 17 -28.61 24.70 33.30
C ALA A 17 -27.47 23.93 33.99
N GLY A 18 -26.25 24.24 33.58
CA GLY A 18 -25.02 23.59 34.02
C GLY A 18 -24.63 23.86 35.48
N ALA A 19 -24.01 22.86 36.08
CA ALA A 19 -23.18 23.00 37.26
C ALA A 19 -21.70 23.11 36.86
N PRO A 20 -20.87 23.89 37.57
CA PRO A 20 -19.46 24.08 37.25
C PRO A 20 -18.65 22.79 37.54
N GLN A 21 -18.03 22.22 36.50
CA GLN A 21 -17.11 21.08 36.63
C GLN A 21 -15.73 21.54 37.10
N GLN A 22 -15.29 21.00 38.23
CA GLN A 22 -13.91 21.09 38.72
C GLN A 22 -12.94 20.43 37.71
N PRO A 23 -11.74 20.97 37.50
CA PRO A 23 -10.75 20.38 36.59
C PRO A 23 -10.21 19.07 37.18
N GLN A 24 -10.62 17.94 36.61
CA GLN A 24 -10.01 16.64 36.87
C GLN A 24 -8.65 16.55 36.15
N PRO A 25 -7.58 16.06 36.81
CA PRO A 25 -6.30 15.81 36.14
C PRO A 25 -6.49 14.80 35.01
N ALA A 26 -5.91 15.10 33.84
CA ALA A 26 -5.93 14.22 32.68
C ALA A 26 -5.41 12.82 33.06
N ALA A 27 -6.32 11.83 33.07
CA ALA A 27 -5.95 10.43 33.14
C ALA A 27 -5.16 10.08 31.87
N VAL A 28 -3.87 9.79 32.03
CA VAL A 28 -3.03 9.21 31.00
C VAL A 28 -3.65 7.86 30.63
N PRO A 29 -4.03 7.61 29.35
CA PRO A 29 -4.57 6.31 28.98
C PRO A 29 -3.48 5.24 29.19
N PRO A 30 -3.82 4.06 29.73
CA PRO A 30 -2.86 2.98 29.86
C PRO A 30 -2.38 2.56 28.46
N SER A 31 -1.09 2.78 28.22
CA SER A 31 -0.33 2.22 27.10
C SER A 31 -0.41 0.69 27.18
N GLY A 32 -1.32 0.08 26.43
CA GLY A 32 -1.46 -1.38 26.49
C GLY A 32 -2.68 -1.99 25.80
N MET A 33 -3.58 -1.21 25.18
CA MET A 33 -4.59 -1.80 24.31
C MET A 33 -4.07 -1.84 22.87
N PRO A 34 -4.00 -3.03 22.23
CA PRO A 34 -3.77 -3.09 20.79
C PRO A 34 -4.96 -2.40 20.10
N SER A 35 -4.66 -1.34 19.37
CA SER A 35 -5.61 -0.66 18.50
C SER A 35 -6.17 -1.68 17.48
N PRO A 36 -7.45 -1.59 17.05
CA PRO A 36 -8.01 -2.40 15.96
C PRO A 36 -7.37 -2.11 14.58
N ALA A 37 -6.18 -1.50 14.58
CA ALA A 37 -5.40 -1.09 13.43
C ALA A 37 -4.30 -2.11 13.05
N ASP A 38 -4.32 -3.32 13.60
CA ASP A 38 -3.68 -4.47 12.94
C ASP A 38 -4.53 -4.89 11.72
N GLU A 39 -4.79 -3.93 10.82
CA GLU A 39 -5.09 -4.26 9.43
C GLU A 39 -3.87 -5.03 8.94
N PHE A 40 -4.07 -6.29 8.58
CA PHE A 40 -3.09 -7.08 7.84
C PHE A 40 -2.90 -6.41 6.47
N ARG A 41 -2.09 -5.35 6.43
CA ARG A 41 -1.63 -4.69 5.21
C ARG A 41 -0.31 -5.30 4.84
N VAL A 42 -0.26 -5.90 3.66
CA VAL A 42 1.00 -6.35 3.08
C VAL A 42 1.64 -5.09 2.53
N ARG A 43 2.35 -4.35 3.39
CA ARG A 43 3.19 -3.23 2.95
C ARG A 43 4.21 -3.80 1.97
N ASP A 44 4.15 -3.32 0.73
CA ASP A 44 4.79 -3.86 -0.49
C ASP A 44 4.16 -5.14 -1.05
N GLY A 45 2.82 -5.16 -1.20
CA GLY A 45 2.10 -6.19 -1.94
C GLY A 45 2.44 -6.20 -3.44
N LEU A 46 2.27 -7.38 -4.07
CA LEU A 46 2.56 -7.65 -5.49
C LEU A 46 2.00 -6.59 -6.45
N ASN A 47 0.81 -6.06 -6.16
CA ASN A 47 0.23 -4.84 -6.72
C ASN A 47 -0.96 -4.34 -5.83
N PRO A 48 -1.46 -3.09 -6.02
CA PRO A 48 -2.52 -2.48 -5.19
C PRO A 48 -3.84 -3.28 -5.07
N VAL A 49 -4.27 -3.97 -6.12
CA VAL A 49 -5.50 -4.78 -6.11
C VAL A 49 -5.36 -5.97 -5.17
N VAL A 50 -4.20 -6.62 -5.16
CA VAL A 50 -3.92 -7.76 -4.29
C VAL A 50 -3.78 -7.33 -2.84
N ASP A 51 -3.13 -6.19 -2.58
CA ASP A 51 -3.01 -5.65 -1.21
C ASP A 51 -4.38 -5.29 -0.62
N ALA A 52 -5.26 -4.66 -1.41
CA ALA A 52 -6.63 -4.39 -0.98
C ALA A 52 -7.43 -5.67 -0.66
N ALA A 53 -7.13 -6.78 -1.34
CA ALA A 53 -7.80 -8.07 -1.15
C ALA A 53 -7.21 -8.92 -0.01
N SER A 54 -6.11 -8.49 0.63
CA SER A 54 -5.32 -9.30 1.57
C SER A 54 -6.15 -9.96 2.68
N THR A 55 -7.06 -9.19 3.27
CA THR A 55 -7.92 -9.65 4.38
C THR A 55 -8.92 -10.69 3.91
N LEU A 56 -9.50 -10.53 2.71
CA LEU A 56 -10.42 -11.50 2.11
C LEU A 56 -9.69 -12.80 1.73
N LEU A 57 -8.47 -12.70 1.19
CA LEU A 57 -7.62 -13.85 0.88
C LEU A 57 -7.22 -14.62 2.15
N ALA A 58 -6.86 -13.92 3.23
CA ALA A 58 -6.57 -14.53 4.52
C ALA A 58 -7.80 -15.24 5.11
N LEU A 59 -8.99 -14.62 5.02
CA LEU A 59 -10.25 -15.25 5.41
C LEU A 59 -10.52 -16.52 4.61
N MET A 60 -10.30 -16.51 3.30
CA MET A 60 -10.47 -17.69 2.45
C MET A 60 -9.60 -18.86 2.92
N ILE A 61 -8.32 -18.61 3.21
CA ILE A 61 -7.40 -19.65 3.72
C ILE A 61 -7.90 -20.21 5.05
N LYS A 62 -8.30 -19.34 5.98
CA LYS A 62 -8.83 -19.75 7.30
C LYS A 62 -10.10 -20.59 7.20
N LEU A 63 -11.00 -20.26 6.26
CA LEU A 63 -12.26 -20.97 6.08
C LEU A 63 -12.05 -22.39 5.55
N ARG A 64 -11.07 -22.60 4.68
CA ARG A 64 -10.75 -23.95 4.15
C ARG A 64 -10.37 -24.93 5.26
N THR A 65 -9.76 -24.45 6.34
CA THR A 65 -9.39 -25.28 7.50
C THR A 65 -10.46 -25.32 8.59
N THR A 66 -11.59 -24.63 8.41
CA THR A 66 -12.66 -24.55 9.41
C THR A 66 -13.67 -25.67 9.20
N THR A 67 -13.66 -26.66 10.09
CA THR A 67 -14.53 -27.85 10.01
C THR A 67 -15.94 -27.61 10.53
N GLU A 68 -16.12 -26.68 11.48
CA GLU A 68 -17.41 -26.29 12.05
C GLU A 68 -17.51 -24.78 12.23
N TYR A 69 -18.68 -24.22 11.89
CA TYR A 69 -18.98 -22.81 12.12
C TYR A 69 -20.50 -22.63 12.24
N ASN A 70 -20.96 -22.02 13.32
CA ASN A 70 -22.38 -21.90 13.68
C ASN A 70 -22.98 -20.51 13.41
N GLN A 71 -22.16 -19.53 13.03
CA GLN A 71 -22.56 -18.12 12.91
C GLN A 71 -22.46 -17.61 11.46
N ALA A 72 -22.90 -18.41 10.48
CA ALA A 72 -22.83 -18.06 9.06
C ALA A 72 -23.40 -16.65 8.71
N PRO A 73 -24.50 -16.17 9.32
CA PRO A 73 -24.97 -14.80 9.08
C PRO A 73 -23.95 -13.71 9.49
N GLN A 74 -23.21 -13.93 10.57
CA GLN A 74 -22.18 -12.98 11.03
C GLN A 74 -20.96 -12.98 10.11
N LEU A 75 -20.56 -14.16 9.62
CA LEU A 75 -19.53 -14.27 8.60
C LEU A 75 -19.93 -13.57 7.30
N HIS A 76 -21.18 -13.73 6.85
CA HIS A 76 -21.69 -13.03 5.68
C HIS A 76 -21.62 -11.50 5.87
N GLN A 77 -22.04 -10.99 7.04
CA GLN A 77 -21.93 -9.56 7.36
C GLN A 77 -20.48 -9.07 7.36
N LEU A 78 -19.56 -9.85 7.96
CA LEU A 78 -18.13 -9.55 7.95
C LEU A 78 -17.59 -9.46 6.52
N MET A 79 -17.81 -10.49 5.70
CA MET A 79 -17.35 -10.52 4.31
C MET A 79 -17.96 -9.40 3.47
N THR A 80 -19.25 -9.10 3.66
CA THR A 80 -19.92 -7.97 2.97
C THR A 80 -19.22 -6.66 3.28
N ARG A 81 -18.88 -6.41 4.54
CA ARG A 81 -18.15 -5.20 4.96
C ARG A 81 -16.74 -5.17 4.39
N GLU A 82 -16.02 -6.28 4.39
CA GLU A 82 -14.66 -6.34 3.84
C GLU A 82 -14.66 -6.15 2.31
N ILE A 83 -15.66 -6.66 1.59
CA ILE A 83 -15.85 -6.39 0.15
C ILE A 83 -16.14 -4.91 -0.11
N GLN A 84 -16.96 -4.26 0.73
CA GLN A 84 -17.22 -2.82 0.60
C GLN A 84 -15.96 -1.98 0.84
N LYS A 85 -15.14 -2.35 1.84
CA LYS A 85 -13.84 -1.71 2.07
C LYS A 85 -12.90 -1.91 0.89
N PHE A 86 -12.85 -3.11 0.31
CA PHE A 86 -12.08 -3.42 -0.89
C PHE A 86 -12.51 -2.53 -2.08
N ASP A 87 -13.80 -2.45 -2.37
CA ASP A 87 -14.38 -1.64 -3.45
C ASP A 87 -14.04 -0.14 -3.27
N GLN A 88 -14.16 0.35 -2.03
CA GLN A 88 -13.78 1.72 -1.67
C GLN A 88 -12.28 1.97 -1.82
N ALA A 89 -11.42 1.04 -1.39
CA ALA A 89 -9.97 1.16 -1.47
C ALA A 89 -9.51 1.27 -2.93
N LEU A 90 -10.03 0.43 -3.82
CA LEU A 90 -9.69 0.50 -5.25
C LEU A 90 -10.20 1.78 -5.90
N THR A 91 -11.40 2.24 -5.52
CA THR A 91 -11.97 3.49 -6.02
C THR A 91 -11.10 4.69 -5.62
N VAL A 92 -10.64 4.75 -4.36
CA VAL A 92 -9.75 5.81 -3.87
C VAL A 92 -8.38 5.78 -4.57
N GLN A 93 -7.90 4.59 -4.95
CA GLN A 93 -6.66 4.42 -5.72
C GLN A 93 -6.81 4.75 -7.21
N GLY A 94 -8.01 5.10 -7.68
CA GLY A 94 -8.26 5.47 -9.08
C GLY A 94 -8.33 4.28 -10.05
N VAL A 95 -8.55 3.06 -9.54
CA VAL A 95 -8.75 1.86 -10.38
C VAL A 95 -10.05 2.02 -11.17
N ARG A 96 -10.05 1.61 -12.45
CA ARG A 96 -11.19 1.82 -13.35
C ARG A 96 -12.43 1.08 -12.82
N PRO A 97 -13.65 1.65 -12.91
CA PRO A 97 -14.86 1.02 -12.37
C PRO A 97 -15.13 -0.40 -12.88
N GLU A 98 -14.82 -0.67 -14.15
CA GLU A 98 -14.95 -2.00 -14.75
C GLU A 98 -14.00 -3.02 -14.11
N GLN A 99 -12.79 -2.58 -13.75
CA GLN A 99 -11.77 -3.40 -13.09
C GLN A 99 -12.17 -3.69 -11.65
N VAL A 100 -12.69 -2.68 -10.93
CA VAL A 100 -13.24 -2.84 -9.58
C VAL A 100 -14.39 -3.85 -9.59
N ALA A 101 -15.33 -3.70 -10.52
CA ALA A 101 -16.47 -4.61 -10.66
C ALA A 101 -16.03 -6.05 -10.98
N ALA A 102 -15.04 -6.24 -11.86
CA ALA A 102 -14.48 -7.55 -12.20
C ALA A 102 -13.80 -8.22 -10.99
N ALA A 103 -12.98 -7.47 -10.25
CA ALA A 103 -12.28 -7.99 -9.07
C ALA A 103 -13.27 -8.32 -7.93
N ARG A 104 -14.28 -7.47 -7.70
CA ARG A 104 -15.36 -7.75 -6.74
C ARG A 104 -16.18 -8.98 -7.14
N TYR A 105 -16.48 -9.15 -8.42
CA TYR A 105 -17.19 -10.34 -8.92
C TYR A 105 -16.39 -11.62 -8.65
N LEU A 106 -15.09 -11.60 -8.94
CA LEU A 106 -14.18 -12.70 -8.64
C LEU A 106 -14.20 -13.05 -7.15
N LEU A 107 -13.96 -12.06 -6.27
CA LEU A 107 -13.90 -12.28 -4.82
C LEU A 107 -15.21 -12.82 -4.26
N CYS A 108 -16.36 -12.27 -4.67
CA CYS A 108 -17.67 -12.80 -4.28
C CYS A 108 -17.81 -14.27 -4.65
N THR A 109 -17.47 -14.62 -5.90
CA THR A 109 -17.60 -15.99 -6.42
C THR A 109 -16.67 -16.96 -5.69
N VAL A 110 -15.40 -16.57 -5.50
CA VAL A 110 -14.38 -17.41 -4.85
C VAL A 110 -14.69 -17.65 -3.37
N LEU A 111 -15.16 -16.62 -2.66
CA LEU A 111 -15.53 -16.74 -1.25
C LEU A 111 -16.79 -17.60 -1.08
N ASP A 112 -17.80 -17.40 -1.94
CA ASP A 112 -19.00 -18.24 -1.96
C ASP A 112 -18.64 -19.71 -2.21
N GLU A 113 -17.81 -20.00 -3.20
CA GLU A 113 -17.32 -21.36 -3.47
C GLU A 113 -16.53 -21.94 -2.29
N THR A 114 -15.67 -21.13 -1.67
CA THR A 114 -14.88 -21.57 -0.50
C THR A 114 -15.78 -21.97 0.66
N VAL A 115 -16.82 -21.18 0.97
CA VAL A 115 -17.78 -21.52 2.02
C VAL A 115 -18.55 -22.78 1.65
N MET A 116 -19.03 -22.89 0.42
CA MET A 116 -19.80 -24.05 -0.06
C MET A 116 -18.96 -25.34 -0.12
N ASN A 117 -17.63 -25.23 -0.17
CA ASN A 117 -16.70 -26.36 -0.09
C ASN A 117 -16.40 -26.83 1.35
N THR A 118 -16.88 -26.12 2.38
CA THR A 118 -16.72 -26.55 3.78
C THR A 118 -17.79 -27.57 4.20
N PRO A 119 -17.55 -28.41 5.23
CA PRO A 119 -18.54 -29.37 5.74
C PRO A 119 -19.82 -28.74 6.33
N TRP A 120 -19.79 -27.45 6.68
CA TRP A 120 -20.91 -26.70 7.24
C TRP A 120 -21.60 -25.79 6.21
N GLY A 121 -20.97 -25.52 5.06
CA GLY A 121 -21.45 -24.58 4.05
C GLY A 121 -22.87 -24.88 3.56
N THR A 122 -23.14 -26.13 3.18
CA THR A 122 -24.46 -26.57 2.68
C THR A 122 -25.57 -26.49 3.72
N ARG A 123 -25.24 -26.67 5.01
CA ARG A 123 -26.19 -26.64 6.14
C ARG A 123 -26.44 -25.22 6.67
N SER A 124 -25.60 -24.27 6.29
CA SER A 124 -25.59 -22.91 6.83
C SER A 124 -26.61 -21.96 6.20
N GLY A 125 -27.27 -22.37 5.11
CA GLY A 125 -28.16 -21.51 4.33
C GLY A 125 -27.44 -20.50 3.44
N TRP A 126 -26.10 -20.56 3.30
CA TRP A 126 -25.29 -19.62 2.52
C TRP A 126 -25.78 -19.44 1.07
N SER A 127 -26.22 -20.52 0.42
CA SER A 127 -26.73 -20.48 -0.96
C SER A 127 -27.97 -19.60 -1.15
N GLN A 128 -28.76 -19.36 -0.10
CA GLN A 128 -29.96 -18.52 -0.18
C GLN A 128 -29.61 -17.03 -0.21
N ARG A 129 -28.47 -16.66 0.40
CA ARG A 129 -27.98 -15.29 0.50
C ARG A 129 -26.46 -15.31 0.38
N SER A 130 -25.99 -15.61 -0.82
CA SER A 130 -24.57 -15.60 -1.13
C SER A 130 -24.06 -14.17 -1.34
N LEU A 131 -22.74 -13.98 -1.33
CA LEU A 131 -22.13 -12.69 -1.62
C LEU A 131 -22.40 -12.29 -3.06
N LEU A 132 -22.28 -13.23 -3.99
CA LEU A 132 -22.55 -12.99 -5.41
C LEU A 132 -24.02 -12.56 -5.64
N SER A 133 -24.97 -13.17 -4.94
CA SER A 133 -26.37 -12.77 -5.00
C SER A 133 -26.56 -11.35 -4.41
N THR A 134 -25.90 -11.05 -3.30
CA THR A 134 -25.98 -9.74 -2.64
C THR A 134 -25.42 -8.60 -3.51
N PHE A 135 -24.28 -8.82 -4.16
CA PHE A 135 -23.54 -7.77 -4.88
C PHE A 135 -23.81 -7.73 -6.40
N HIS A 136 -24.20 -8.85 -7.00
CA HIS A 136 -24.38 -8.99 -8.44
C HIS A 136 -25.74 -9.59 -8.84
N ARG A 137 -26.59 -9.98 -7.87
CA ARG A 137 -27.91 -10.62 -8.12
C ARG A 137 -27.80 -11.89 -8.97
N GLU A 138 -26.70 -12.62 -8.80
CA GLU A 138 -26.42 -13.88 -9.49
C GLU A 138 -26.16 -14.99 -8.47
N THR A 139 -26.55 -16.22 -8.81
CA THR A 139 -26.44 -17.39 -7.91
C THR A 139 -25.31 -18.34 -8.28
N PHE A 140 -24.78 -18.27 -9.51
CA PHE A 140 -23.66 -19.07 -9.99
C PHE A 140 -22.73 -18.21 -10.84
N GLY A 141 -21.50 -17.96 -10.35
CA GLY A 141 -20.52 -17.11 -11.04
C GLY A 141 -19.32 -17.85 -11.61
N GLY A 142 -19.19 -19.16 -11.35
CA GLY A 142 -18.02 -19.95 -11.72
C GLY A 142 -17.69 -19.90 -13.21
N GLU A 143 -18.69 -19.87 -14.09
CA GLU A 143 -18.47 -19.76 -15.55
C GLU A 143 -18.12 -18.34 -15.99
N LYS A 144 -18.89 -17.35 -15.50
CA LYS A 144 -18.71 -15.94 -15.83
C LYS A 144 -17.35 -15.42 -15.37
N CYS A 145 -16.81 -15.89 -14.25
CA CYS A 145 -15.45 -15.59 -13.81
C CYS A 145 -14.42 -15.92 -14.90
N PHE A 146 -14.52 -17.08 -15.57
CA PHE A 146 -13.59 -17.45 -16.64
C PHE A 146 -13.84 -16.67 -17.94
N ALA A 147 -15.08 -16.26 -18.22
CA ALA A 147 -15.37 -15.36 -19.34
C ALA A 147 -14.77 -13.95 -19.09
N ILE A 148 -14.88 -13.44 -17.86
CA ILE A 148 -14.22 -12.20 -17.42
C ILE A 148 -12.71 -12.34 -17.55
N LEU A 149 -12.12 -13.45 -17.07
CA LEU A 149 -10.69 -13.72 -17.18
C LEU A 149 -10.20 -13.64 -18.64
N GLN A 150 -10.89 -14.32 -19.56
CA GLN A 150 -10.55 -14.30 -20.97
C GLN A 150 -10.57 -12.87 -21.54
N ARG A 151 -11.61 -12.09 -21.22
CA ARG A 151 -11.71 -10.70 -21.67
C ARG A 151 -10.61 -9.81 -21.08
N LEU A 152 -10.22 -10.02 -19.83
CA LEU A 152 -9.12 -9.27 -19.20
C LEU A 152 -7.77 -9.59 -19.87
N GLN A 153 -7.55 -10.84 -20.28
CA GLN A 153 -6.33 -11.28 -20.97
C GLN A 153 -6.15 -10.61 -22.35
N GLU A 154 -7.24 -10.25 -23.05
CA GLU A 154 -7.16 -9.51 -24.33
C GLU A 154 -6.45 -8.15 -24.18
N THR A 155 -6.53 -7.54 -22.99
CA THR A 155 -5.85 -6.28 -22.65
C THR A 155 -5.00 -6.45 -21.39
N ALA A 156 -4.17 -7.50 -21.37
CA ALA A 156 -3.39 -7.91 -20.20
C ALA A 156 -2.49 -6.79 -19.63
N SER A 157 -1.91 -5.94 -20.48
CA SER A 157 -1.06 -4.82 -20.04
C SER A 157 -1.76 -3.83 -19.09
N ILE A 158 -3.07 -3.62 -19.26
CA ILE A 158 -3.85 -2.69 -18.43
C ILE A 158 -4.54 -3.42 -17.28
N ASN A 159 -4.72 -4.73 -17.38
CA ASN A 159 -5.46 -5.56 -16.43
C ASN A 159 -4.56 -6.46 -15.58
N LEU A 160 -3.24 -6.28 -15.66
CA LEU A 160 -2.23 -7.10 -14.99
C LEU A 160 -2.57 -7.29 -13.51
N ASP A 161 -2.98 -6.21 -12.86
CA ASP A 161 -3.27 -6.22 -11.43
C ASP A 161 -4.37 -7.19 -11.01
N ILE A 162 -5.40 -7.32 -11.85
CA ILE A 162 -6.56 -8.21 -11.61
C ILE A 162 -6.23 -9.62 -12.06
N LEU A 163 -5.43 -9.77 -13.13
CA LEU A 163 -4.95 -11.07 -13.60
C LEU A 163 -4.12 -11.76 -12.52
N GLU A 164 -3.30 -11.01 -11.77
CA GLU A 164 -2.58 -11.52 -10.61
C GLU A 164 -3.51 -11.96 -9.49
N LEU A 165 -4.56 -11.19 -9.19
CA LEU A 165 -5.58 -11.61 -8.22
C LEU A 165 -6.27 -12.91 -8.65
N PHE A 166 -6.64 -13.05 -9.94
CA PHE A 166 -7.16 -14.29 -10.51
C PHE A 166 -6.18 -15.45 -10.30
N TYR A 167 -4.90 -15.26 -10.61
CA TYR A 167 -3.88 -16.29 -10.45
C TYR A 167 -3.75 -16.75 -8.99
N ILE A 168 -3.78 -15.81 -8.04
CA ILE A 168 -3.76 -16.11 -6.60
C ILE A 168 -5.01 -16.90 -6.20
N CYS A 169 -6.21 -16.48 -6.62
CA CYS A 169 -7.44 -17.20 -6.33
C CYS A 169 -7.43 -18.64 -6.89
N LEU A 170 -6.97 -18.84 -8.12
CA LEU A 170 -6.81 -20.17 -8.73
C LEU A 170 -5.79 -21.03 -7.95
N SER A 171 -4.66 -20.43 -7.57
CA SER A 171 -3.61 -21.11 -6.79
C SER A 171 -4.08 -21.49 -5.38
N LEU A 172 -5.00 -20.71 -4.81
CA LEU A 172 -5.64 -21.01 -3.54
C LEU A 172 -6.79 -22.03 -3.68
N GLY A 173 -7.05 -22.55 -4.88
CA GLY A 173 -7.97 -23.66 -5.14
C GLY A 173 -9.38 -23.23 -5.52
N PHE A 174 -9.54 -22.11 -6.22
CA PHE A 174 -10.77 -21.78 -6.94
C PHE A 174 -10.87 -22.63 -8.21
N GLU A 175 -12.00 -23.33 -8.38
CA GLU A 175 -12.21 -24.25 -9.51
C GLU A 175 -13.32 -23.75 -10.45
N GLY A 176 -14.36 -23.09 -9.92
CA GLY A 176 -15.50 -22.59 -10.68
C GLY A 176 -16.13 -23.67 -11.57
N LYS A 177 -16.31 -23.36 -12.86
CA LYS A 177 -16.94 -24.29 -13.83
C LYS A 177 -16.18 -25.62 -13.99
N PHE A 178 -14.89 -25.66 -13.68
CA PHE A 178 -14.08 -26.87 -13.90
C PHE A 178 -14.33 -27.95 -12.86
N LYS A 179 -14.94 -27.63 -11.72
CA LYS A 179 -15.27 -28.61 -10.67
C LYS A 179 -16.20 -29.73 -11.15
N LEU A 180 -17.08 -29.45 -12.11
CA LEU A 180 -18.04 -30.44 -12.65
C LEU A 180 -17.58 -31.05 -13.98
N ALA A 181 -16.45 -30.62 -14.53
CA ALA A 181 -15.98 -31.09 -15.84
C ALA A 181 -15.19 -32.40 -15.71
N ALA A 182 -15.39 -33.34 -16.65
CA ALA A 182 -14.75 -34.67 -16.61
C ALA A 182 -13.21 -34.61 -16.55
N ASN A 183 -12.59 -33.68 -17.28
CA ASN A 183 -11.15 -33.39 -17.25
C ASN A 183 -10.88 -32.00 -16.64
N GLY A 184 -11.64 -31.63 -15.62
CA GLY A 184 -11.64 -30.28 -15.04
C GLY A 184 -10.29 -29.84 -14.50
N HIS A 185 -9.64 -30.67 -13.67
CA HIS A 185 -8.34 -30.34 -13.06
C HIS A 185 -7.25 -30.07 -14.10
N ALA A 186 -7.12 -30.91 -15.14
CA ALA A 186 -6.11 -30.72 -16.18
C ALA A 186 -6.35 -29.42 -16.99
N GLN A 187 -7.62 -29.10 -17.26
CA GLN A 187 -7.98 -27.84 -17.92
C GLN A 187 -7.69 -26.63 -17.03
N LEU A 188 -8.02 -26.72 -15.74
CA LEU A 188 -7.76 -25.65 -14.76
C LEU A 188 -6.25 -25.38 -14.64
N GLU A 189 -5.43 -26.43 -14.60
CA GLU A 189 -3.96 -26.30 -14.61
C GLU A 189 -3.46 -25.62 -15.88
N THR A 190 -3.98 -26.01 -17.05
CA THR A 190 -3.63 -25.35 -18.31
C THR A 190 -4.00 -23.86 -18.29
N VAL A 191 -5.17 -23.51 -17.75
CA VAL A 191 -5.60 -22.10 -17.59
C VAL A 191 -4.66 -21.35 -16.65
N ARG A 192 -4.26 -21.96 -15.52
CA ARG A 192 -3.34 -21.38 -14.55
C ARG A 192 -1.97 -21.12 -15.16
N ASP A 193 -1.41 -22.08 -15.89
CA ASP A 193 -0.10 -21.96 -16.56
C ASP A 193 -0.11 -20.87 -17.64
N ASN A 194 -1.16 -20.81 -18.45
CA ASN A 194 -1.32 -19.78 -19.47
C ASN A 194 -1.45 -18.39 -18.84
N LEU A 195 -2.21 -18.27 -17.76
CA LEU A 195 -2.35 -17.03 -17.01
C LEU A 195 -1.00 -16.59 -16.42
N TYR A 196 -0.25 -17.49 -15.82
CA TYR A 196 1.09 -17.19 -15.29
C TYR A 196 2.03 -16.68 -16.39
N ARG A 197 2.08 -17.35 -17.55
CA ARG A 197 2.89 -16.90 -18.69
C ARG A 197 2.48 -15.51 -19.18
N THR A 198 1.18 -15.24 -19.22
CA THR A 198 0.65 -13.92 -19.61
C THR A 198 1.08 -12.84 -18.63
N ILE A 199 0.97 -13.10 -17.32
CA ILE A 199 1.42 -12.16 -16.28
C ILE A 199 2.92 -11.91 -16.42
N GLN A 200 3.73 -12.96 -16.55
CA GLN A 200 5.19 -12.83 -16.68
C GLN A 200 5.61 -12.09 -17.95
N ALA A 201 4.90 -12.26 -19.06
CA ALA A 201 5.19 -11.54 -20.30
C ALA A 201 4.94 -10.03 -20.21
N HIS A 202 4.04 -9.60 -19.32
CA HIS A 202 3.68 -8.19 -19.15
C HIS A 202 4.25 -7.54 -17.89
N ARG A 203 4.80 -8.33 -16.97
CA ARG A 203 5.47 -7.83 -15.77
C ARG A 203 6.86 -7.34 -16.17
N ASP A 204 7.08 -6.03 -16.04
CA ASP A 204 8.39 -5.44 -16.32
C ASP A 204 9.39 -5.98 -15.30
N HIS A 205 10.47 -6.64 -15.76
CA HIS A 205 11.53 -7.17 -14.92
C HIS A 205 12.46 -6.04 -14.47
N GLY A 206 11.91 -5.02 -13.81
CA GLY A 206 12.70 -4.13 -12.98
C GLY A 206 13.24 -4.94 -11.82
N GLU A 207 14.54 -5.23 -11.85
CA GLU A 207 15.37 -5.90 -10.83
C GLU A 207 14.60 -6.23 -9.54
N ASN A 208 13.91 -7.36 -9.55
CA ASN A 208 13.16 -7.83 -8.39
C ASN A 208 14.20 -8.39 -7.42
N GLU A 209 14.89 -7.50 -6.70
CA GLU A 209 15.77 -7.87 -5.61
C GLU A 209 14.97 -8.79 -4.68
N LEU A 210 15.44 -10.03 -4.52
CA LEU A 210 14.74 -11.13 -3.84
C LEU A 210 14.48 -10.88 -2.33
N SER A 211 14.82 -9.68 -1.86
CA SER A 211 14.63 -9.20 -0.51
C SER A 211 14.57 -7.67 -0.54
N PRO A 212 13.41 -7.04 -0.31
CA PRO A 212 13.34 -5.60 0.00
C PRO A 212 14.07 -5.24 1.31
N ARG A 213 14.53 -6.24 2.07
CA ARG A 213 15.07 -6.14 3.44
C ARG A 213 16.55 -6.51 3.54
N TRP A 214 17.30 -6.56 2.44
CA TRP A 214 18.75 -6.75 2.54
C TRP A 214 19.43 -5.57 3.27
N GLN A 215 18.85 -4.36 3.19
CA GLN A 215 19.06 -3.34 4.23
C GLN A 215 18.12 -3.57 5.41
N GLY A 216 18.64 -4.24 6.43
CA GLY A 216 18.02 -4.33 7.74
C GLY A 216 17.59 -2.96 8.27
N SER A 217 16.46 -2.97 8.97
CA SER A 217 15.78 -1.83 9.61
C SER A 217 16.73 -0.85 10.29
N GLY A 218 16.86 0.34 9.71
CA GLY A 218 17.55 1.47 10.29
C GLY A 218 17.13 2.78 9.65
N GLY A 219 15.97 3.31 10.08
CA GLY A 219 15.62 4.73 10.14
C GLY A 219 15.71 5.57 8.85
N LYS A 220 14.59 6.19 8.48
CA LYS A 220 14.47 7.42 7.67
C LYS A 220 15.80 8.17 7.44
N GLY A 221 16.46 7.83 6.36
CA GLY A 221 17.52 8.63 5.75
C GLY A 221 17.10 8.90 4.31
N LYS A 222 16.18 9.85 4.09
CA LYS A 222 16.09 10.51 2.78
C LYS A 222 17.51 10.94 2.43
N GLY A 223 18.00 10.50 1.28
CA GLY A 223 19.36 10.74 0.82
C GLY A 223 19.72 12.22 0.86
N LEU A 224 20.35 12.65 1.95
CA LEU A 224 21.06 13.92 2.05
C LEU A 224 22.55 13.75 1.70
N MET A 225 22.97 12.51 1.45
CA MET A 225 24.35 12.18 1.08
C MET A 225 24.54 12.09 -0.46
N GLN A 226 23.46 12.28 -1.25
CA GLN A 226 23.49 12.31 -2.72
C GLN A 226 23.31 13.74 -3.29
N TYR A 227 23.52 14.78 -2.48
CA TYR A 227 23.49 16.18 -2.92
C TYR A 227 24.65 16.98 -2.30
N VAL A 228 25.88 16.50 -2.45
CA VAL A 228 27.03 17.41 -2.40
C VAL A 228 27.33 17.79 -3.85
N PRO A 229 26.90 18.97 -4.33
CA PRO A 229 27.11 19.34 -5.71
C PRO A 229 28.61 19.47 -5.96
N LEU A 230 29.05 19.14 -7.17
CA LEU A 230 30.48 19.14 -7.55
C LEU A 230 31.19 20.48 -7.25
N TRP A 231 30.45 21.60 -7.19
CA TRP A 231 30.98 22.91 -6.83
C TRP A 231 31.61 23.00 -5.43
N VAL A 232 31.23 22.14 -4.47
CA VAL A 232 31.73 22.19 -3.09
C VAL A 232 33.15 21.64 -3.06
N TYR A 233 33.42 20.58 -3.84
CA TYR A 233 34.78 20.06 -4.03
C TYR A 233 35.67 21.09 -4.71
N GLY A 234 35.14 21.80 -5.71
CA GLY A 234 35.85 22.92 -6.36
C GLY A 234 36.17 24.05 -5.37
N ALA A 235 35.20 24.49 -4.57
CA ALA A 235 35.37 25.56 -3.59
C ALA A 235 36.35 25.20 -2.46
N THR A 236 36.26 23.97 -1.95
CA THR A 236 37.18 23.46 -0.91
C THR A 236 38.60 23.29 -1.45
N ALA A 237 38.78 22.74 -2.65
CA ALA A 237 40.09 22.67 -3.29
C ALA A 237 40.71 24.05 -3.51
N LEU A 238 39.92 25.03 -3.98
CA LEU A 238 40.37 26.40 -4.18
C LEU A 238 40.78 27.07 -2.85
N ALA A 239 39.98 26.89 -1.79
CA ALA A 239 40.28 27.43 -0.47
C ALA A 239 41.60 26.88 0.10
N VAL A 240 41.84 25.57 -0.04
CA VAL A 240 43.11 24.93 0.37
C VAL A 240 44.28 25.49 -0.43
N LEU A 241 44.12 25.69 -1.74
CA LEU A 241 45.16 26.22 -2.61
C LEU A 241 45.52 27.68 -2.25
N VAL A 242 44.52 28.52 -1.96
CA VAL A 242 44.74 29.90 -1.50
C VAL A 242 45.45 29.93 -0.15
N MET A 243 45.06 29.07 0.80
CA MET A 243 45.76 28.95 2.09
C MET A 243 47.21 28.51 1.92
N ALA A 244 47.47 27.52 1.07
CA ALA A 244 48.82 27.05 0.78
C ALA A 244 49.67 28.16 0.13
N TYR A 245 49.11 28.89 -0.84
CA TYR A 245 49.78 30.01 -1.50
C TYR A 245 50.10 31.14 -0.52
N ALA A 246 49.15 31.52 0.34
CA ALA A 246 49.37 32.54 1.36
C ALA A 246 50.43 32.12 2.39
N GLY A 247 50.43 30.85 2.80
CA GLY A 247 51.48 30.30 3.67
C GLY A 247 52.86 30.37 3.01
N PHE A 248 52.94 29.98 1.73
CA PHE A 248 54.20 30.02 0.97
C PHE A 248 54.69 31.44 0.72
N SER A 249 53.78 32.39 0.45
CA SER A 249 54.14 33.78 0.24
C SER A 249 54.69 34.40 1.53
N VAL A 250 54.02 34.20 2.67
CA VAL A 250 54.51 34.69 3.97
C VAL A 250 55.86 34.07 4.34
N TRP A 251 56.03 32.77 4.08
CA TRP A 251 57.32 32.10 4.29
C TRP A 251 58.44 32.69 3.41
N LEU A 252 58.14 32.97 2.13
CA LEU A 252 59.08 33.64 1.23
C LEU A 252 59.39 35.09 1.64
N PHE A 253 58.41 35.83 2.14
CA PHE A 253 58.62 37.19 2.62
C PHE A 253 59.45 37.24 3.91
N GLN A 254 59.26 36.29 4.83
CA GLN A 254 60.11 36.15 6.02
C GLN A 254 61.56 35.75 5.67
N GLY A 255 61.76 35.03 4.57
CA GLY A 255 63.09 34.71 4.04
C GLY A 255 63.79 35.84 3.29
N ASN A 256 63.06 36.90 2.88
CA ASN A 256 63.57 37.97 2.01
C ASN A 256 63.90 39.30 2.72
N GLU A 257 63.59 39.47 4.01
CA GLU A 257 64.02 40.66 4.77
C GLU A 257 65.53 40.95 4.70
N PRO A 258 66.47 39.97 4.77
CA PRO A 258 67.90 40.30 4.76
C PRO A 258 68.39 40.85 3.41
N VAL A 259 67.65 40.68 2.32
CA VAL A 259 68.04 41.18 0.99
C VAL A 259 67.64 42.65 0.80
N ILE A 260 66.54 43.07 1.42
CA ILE A 260 66.07 44.47 1.38
C ILE A 260 66.98 45.35 2.24
N GLU A 261 67.39 44.87 3.42
CA GLU A 261 68.37 45.57 4.26
C GLU A 261 69.73 45.70 3.54
N ALA A 262 70.18 44.67 2.82
CA ALA A 262 71.43 44.72 2.05
C ALA A 262 71.39 45.76 0.91
N MET A 263 70.24 45.94 0.25
CA MET A 263 70.08 46.98 -0.78
C MET A 263 70.03 48.39 -0.17
N GLN A 264 69.40 48.58 0.98
CA GLN A 264 69.38 49.87 1.68
C GLN A 264 70.77 50.27 2.18
N GLN A 265 71.57 49.33 2.68
CA GLN A 265 72.95 49.60 3.10
C GLN A 265 73.85 50.00 1.92
N LEU A 266 73.68 49.39 0.74
CA LEU A 266 74.45 49.76 -0.46
C LEU A 266 74.06 51.14 -1.01
N MET A 267 72.78 51.51 -0.96
CA MET A 267 72.34 52.85 -1.36
C MET A 267 72.80 53.93 -0.37
N ALA A 268 72.72 53.67 0.94
CA ALA A 268 73.25 54.58 1.96
C ALA A 268 74.78 54.77 1.87
N ALA A 269 75.51 53.70 1.52
CA ALA A 269 76.97 53.77 1.29
C ALA A 269 77.33 54.55 0.00
N GLN A 270 76.46 54.56 -1.03
CA GLN A 270 76.65 55.35 -2.23
C GLN A 270 76.40 56.85 -1.99
N GLU A 271 75.42 57.23 -1.16
CA GLU A 271 75.14 58.64 -0.82
C GLU A 271 76.22 59.29 0.06
N GLN A 272 76.94 58.52 0.88
CA GLN A 272 78.06 59.06 1.68
C GLN A 272 79.37 59.19 0.89
N GLY A 273 79.43 58.66 -0.33
CA GLY A 273 80.61 58.69 -1.21
C GLY A 273 80.61 59.83 -2.23
N GLN A 274 79.66 60.77 -2.16
CA GLN A 274 79.56 61.92 -3.06
C GLN A 274 79.78 63.26 -2.34
#